data_AF-A0A7W1EV22-F1
#
_entry.id   AF-A0A7W1EV22-F1
#
_cell.length_a   1.000
_cell.length_b   1.000
_cell.length_c   1.000
_cell.angle_alpha   90.00
_cell.angle_beta   90.00
_cell.angle_gamma   90.00
#
_symmetry.space_group_name_H-M   'P 1'
#
loop_
_entity.id
_entity.type
_entity.pdbx_description
1 polymer ?
#
loop_
_entity_poly.entity_id
_entity_poly.type
_entity_poly.pdbx_seq_one_letter_code
_entity_poly.pdbx_strand_id
1 'polypeptide(L)'
;MPIVLRSIKGKIVFLALLYCILIAFVSWSKTQTKGPHGGIIKKIQNYYIEINTPGKFIYTYLLDKKLNTISNKEVTCDVKFSLPDSTSFNLKLKPHTDGGFIGENLNGFYGCIVTFTAFGKTLSAKYENASVLAVDKK
;
A
#
# COMPACT_ATOMS: atom_id res chain seq x y z
N MET A 1 4.87 -12.85 -56.18
CA MET A 1 4.24 -13.24 -54.89
C MET A 1 4.82 -12.56 -53.62
N PRO A 2 5.20 -11.25 -53.57
CA PRO A 2 5.72 -10.62 -52.33
C PRO A 2 4.68 -9.86 -51.49
N ILE A 3 3.52 -9.49 -52.05
CA ILE A 3 2.55 -8.58 -51.41
C ILE A 3 1.82 -9.26 -50.22
N VAL A 4 1.48 -10.54 -50.35
CA VAL A 4 0.75 -11.32 -49.33
C VAL A 4 1.62 -11.55 -48.08
N LEU A 5 2.92 -11.83 -48.25
CA LEU A 5 3.84 -12.05 -47.13
C LEU A 5 4.06 -10.77 -46.28
N ARG A 6 4.00 -9.59 -46.90
CA ARG A 6 4.17 -8.29 -46.20
C ARG A 6 2.96 -7.96 -45.32
N SER A 7 1.76 -8.31 -45.78
CA SER A 7 0.50 -8.15 -45.04
C SER A 7 0.43 -9.05 -43.79
N ILE A 8 0.89 -10.30 -43.89
CA ILE A 8 0.91 -11.25 -42.76
C ILE A 8 1.90 -10.80 -41.68
N LYS A 9 3.09 -10.33 -42.07
CA LYS A 9 4.09 -9.80 -41.13
C LYS A 9 3.58 -8.56 -40.38
N GLY A 10 2.87 -7.65 -41.06
CA GLY A 10 2.25 -6.48 -40.41
C GLY A 10 1.18 -6.86 -39.39
N LYS A 11 0.34 -7.87 -39.69
CA LYS A 11 -0.68 -8.38 -38.76
C LYS A 11 -0.07 -9.05 -37.53
N ILE A 12 1.02 -9.82 -37.70
CA ILE A 12 1.74 -10.46 -36.59
C ILE A 12 2.36 -9.40 -35.66
N VAL A 13 3.00 -8.37 -36.23
CA VAL A 13 3.57 -7.27 -35.43
C VAL A 13 2.47 -6.51 -34.68
N PHE A 14 1.33 -6.24 -35.32
CA PHE A 14 0.19 -5.59 -34.68
C PHE A 14 -0.40 -6.43 -33.52
N LEU A 15 -0.58 -7.73 -33.72
CA LEU A 15 -1.04 -8.67 -32.67
C LEU A 15 -0.07 -8.75 -31.49
N ALA A 16 1.25 -8.77 -31.75
CA ALA A 16 2.26 -8.76 -30.70
C ALA A 16 2.22 -7.45 -29.89
N LEU A 17 2.00 -6.30 -30.54
CA LEU A 17 1.88 -5.01 -29.88
C LEU A 17 0.64 -4.96 -28.96
N LEU A 18 -0.50 -5.46 -29.45
CA LEU A 18 -1.75 -5.56 -28.68
C LEU A 18 -1.60 -6.45 -27.44
N TYR A 19 -0.88 -7.55 -27.58
CA TYR A 19 -0.57 -8.45 -26.47
C TYR A 19 0.34 -7.81 -25.42
N CYS A 20 1.38 -7.07 -25.83
CA CYS A 20 2.22 -6.31 -24.91
C CYS A 20 1.44 -5.23 -24.14
N ILE A 21 0.51 -4.54 -24.82
CA ILE A 21 -0.37 -3.54 -24.20
C ILE A 21 -1.26 -4.19 -23.13
N LEU A 22 -1.87 -5.34 -23.43
CA LEU A 22 -2.70 -6.06 -22.45
C LEU A 22 -1.92 -6.48 -21.19
N ILE A 23 -0.69 -6.98 -21.36
CA ILE A 23 0.19 -7.33 -20.22
C ILE A 23 0.53 -6.09 -19.37
N ALA A 24 0.80 -4.95 -20.02
CA ALA A 24 1.06 -3.70 -19.34
C ALA A 24 -0.15 -3.20 -18.52
N PHE A 25 -1.37 -3.32 -19.06
CA PHE A 25 -2.60 -2.97 -18.34
C PHE A 25 -2.87 -3.85 -17.13
N VAL A 26 -2.69 -5.18 -17.25
CA VAL A 26 -2.86 -6.12 -16.12
C VAL A 26 -1.84 -5.84 -15.01
N SER A 27 -0.62 -5.44 -15.38
CA SER A 27 0.43 -5.10 -14.42
C SER A 27 0.17 -3.77 -13.71
N TRP A 28 -0.56 -2.86 -14.35
CA TRP A 28 -0.95 -1.56 -13.80
C TRP A 28 -2.11 -1.67 -12.80
N SER A 29 -3.02 -2.63 -12.99
CA SER A 29 -4.14 -2.87 -12.08
C SER A 29 -3.74 -3.69 -10.84
N LYS A 30 -2.67 -3.29 -10.13
CA LYS A 30 -2.44 -3.79 -8.77
C LYS A 30 -3.51 -3.21 -7.86
N THR A 31 -4.67 -3.88 -7.80
CA THR A 31 -5.69 -3.65 -6.78
C THR A 31 -5.03 -3.74 -5.41
N GLN A 32 -5.08 -2.65 -4.65
CA GLN A 32 -4.73 -2.67 -3.25
C GLN A 32 -5.65 -3.68 -2.56
N THR A 33 -5.07 -4.76 -2.02
CA THR A 33 -5.85 -5.75 -1.29
C THR A 33 -6.39 -5.09 -0.02
N LYS A 34 -7.70 -5.24 0.21
CA LYS A 34 -8.33 -4.76 1.45
C LYS A 34 -8.05 -5.74 2.58
N GLY A 35 -7.79 -5.21 3.76
CA GLY A 35 -7.63 -5.97 4.99
C GLY A 35 -8.96 -6.21 5.72
N PRO A 36 -8.91 -7.02 6.79
CA PRO A 36 -10.07 -7.35 7.63
C PRO A 36 -10.72 -6.13 8.30
N HIS A 37 -9.99 -5.02 8.48
CA HIS A 37 -10.52 -3.78 9.06
C HIS A 37 -10.84 -2.71 8.00
N GLY A 38 -10.94 -3.12 6.72
CA GLY A 38 -11.28 -2.26 5.60
C GLY A 38 -10.14 -1.36 5.11
N GLY A 39 -8.94 -1.51 5.67
CA GLY A 39 -7.74 -0.78 5.29
C GLY A 39 -6.96 -1.41 4.14
N ILE A 40 -5.83 -0.81 3.79
CA ILE A 40 -4.90 -1.32 2.78
C ILE A 40 -3.88 -2.21 3.47
N ILE A 41 -3.65 -3.43 2.96
CA ILE A 41 -2.64 -4.34 3.50
C ILE A 41 -1.36 -4.37 2.67
N LYS A 42 -0.22 -4.49 3.34
CA LYS A 42 1.07 -4.85 2.73
C LYS A 42 1.70 -6.03 3.46
N LYS A 43 2.11 -7.03 2.68
CA LYS A 43 2.83 -8.22 3.18
C LYS A 43 4.27 -7.84 3.50
N ILE A 44 4.73 -8.19 4.69
CA ILE A 44 6.12 -8.07 5.14
C ILE A 44 6.53 -9.40 5.76
N GLN A 45 7.43 -10.13 5.10
CA GLN A 45 7.81 -11.49 5.51
C GLN A 45 6.57 -12.41 5.63
N ASN A 46 6.30 -12.92 6.84
CA ASN A 46 5.18 -13.80 7.16
C ASN A 46 3.99 -13.05 7.81
N TYR A 47 4.03 -11.73 7.81
CA TYR A 47 3.03 -10.86 8.43
C TYR A 47 2.41 -9.92 7.39
N TYR A 48 1.32 -9.27 7.77
CA TYR A 48 0.78 -8.14 7.05
C TYR A 48 0.67 -6.95 7.99
N ILE A 49 0.90 -5.76 7.44
CA ILE A 49 0.53 -4.53 8.10
C ILE A 49 -0.72 -4.03 7.37
N GLU A 50 -1.74 -3.62 8.12
CA GLU A 50 -2.91 -2.94 7.61
C GLU A 50 -2.88 -1.48 8.06
N ILE A 51 -3.24 -0.56 7.17
CA ILE A 51 -3.49 0.85 7.50
C ILE A 51 -4.90 1.26 7.08
N ASN A 52 -5.61 1.94 7.96
CA ASN A 52 -6.90 2.56 7.67
C ASN A 52 -6.87 4.01 8.19
N THR A 53 -7.24 4.98 7.35
CA THR A 53 -7.16 6.42 7.67
C THR A 53 -8.52 7.10 7.51
N PRO A 54 -9.55 6.73 8.30
CA PRO A 54 -10.85 7.38 8.23
C PRO A 54 -10.79 8.76 8.90
N GLY A 55 -10.95 9.81 8.10
CA GLY A 55 -11.01 11.18 8.59
C GLY A 55 -9.75 11.60 9.35
N LYS A 56 -9.92 11.95 10.63
CA LYS A 56 -8.86 12.52 11.49
C LYS A 56 -8.00 11.47 12.21
N PHE A 57 -8.24 10.18 12.01
CA PHE A 57 -7.52 9.13 12.70
C PHE A 57 -6.79 8.21 11.74
N ILE A 58 -5.67 7.69 12.20
CA ILE A 58 -4.94 6.59 11.57
C ILE A 58 -5.05 5.38 12.49
N TYR A 59 -5.47 4.27 11.90
CA TYR A 59 -5.51 2.96 12.53
C TYR A 59 -4.52 2.05 11.83
N THR A 60 -3.75 1.31 12.61
CA THR A 60 -2.84 0.29 12.09
C THR A 60 -3.01 -1.01 12.83
N TYR A 61 -2.85 -2.11 12.09
CA TYR A 61 -2.95 -3.46 12.62
C TYR A 61 -1.79 -4.30 12.11
N LEU A 62 -1.21 -5.10 13.00
CA LEU A 62 -0.27 -6.15 12.63
C LEU A 62 -1.06 -7.46 12.52
N LEU A 63 -0.97 -8.13 11.39
CA LEU A 63 -1.74 -9.34 11.10
C LEU A 63 -0.83 -10.54 10.87
N ASP A 64 -1.31 -11.72 11.27
CA ASP A 64 -0.66 -12.99 10.97
C ASP A 64 -0.81 -13.40 9.49
N LYS A 65 -0.23 -14.54 9.12
CA LYS A 65 -0.31 -15.09 7.75
C LYS A 65 -1.74 -15.38 7.25
N LYS A 66 -2.69 -15.52 8.17
CA LYS A 66 -4.12 -15.78 7.92
C LYS A 66 -4.97 -14.51 8.02
N LEU A 67 -4.34 -13.34 8.14
CA LEU A 67 -5.00 -12.04 8.33
C LEU A 67 -5.73 -11.90 9.67
N ASN A 68 -5.39 -12.69 10.69
CA ASN A 68 -5.89 -12.44 12.05
C ASN A 68 -5.08 -11.34 12.71
N THR A 69 -5.74 -10.48 13.48
CA THR A 69 -5.06 -9.43 14.24
C THR A 69 -4.19 -10.01 15.34
N ILE A 70 -2.93 -9.57 15.38
CA ILE A 70 -2.00 -9.88 16.45
C ILE A 70 -2.26 -8.90 17.60
N SER A 71 -2.29 -9.43 18.82
CA SER A 71 -2.45 -8.63 20.04
C SER A 71 -1.41 -7.51 20.13
N ASN A 72 -1.83 -6.34 20.61
CA ASN A 72 -0.95 -5.19 20.84
C ASN A 72 -0.17 -5.27 22.16
N LYS A 73 -0.30 -6.36 22.93
CA LYS A 73 0.52 -6.61 24.12
C LYS A 73 1.98 -6.77 23.73
N GLU A 74 2.86 -6.01 24.38
CA GLU A 74 4.31 -6.02 24.12
C GLU A 74 4.71 -5.63 22.68
N VAL A 75 3.78 -4.99 21.95
CA VAL A 75 4.00 -4.46 20.61
C VAL A 75 3.96 -2.94 20.67
N THR A 76 4.86 -2.29 19.93
CA THR A 76 4.78 -0.84 19.70
C THR A 76 4.58 -0.54 18.22
N CYS A 77 3.90 0.56 17.93
CA CYS A 77 3.71 1.02 16.57
C CYS A 77 4.05 2.51 16.44
N ASP A 78 4.87 2.82 15.43
CA ASP A 78 5.26 4.17 15.06
C ASP A 78 4.92 4.43 13.59
N VAL A 79 4.47 5.64 13.29
CA VAL A 79 4.19 6.09 11.93
C VAL A 79 5.05 7.30 11.62
N LYS A 80 5.84 7.21 10.55
CA LYS A 80 6.60 8.34 10.01
C LYS A 80 5.88 8.88 8.77
N PHE A 81 5.29 10.06 8.89
CA PHE A 81 4.66 10.77 7.78
C PHE A 81 5.71 11.51 6.95
N SER A 82 5.56 11.50 5.63
CA SER A 82 6.32 12.30 4.67
C SER A 82 5.46 13.46 4.18
N LEU A 83 5.94 14.68 4.38
CA LEU A 83 5.22 15.92 4.07
C LEU A 83 5.68 16.54 2.74
N PRO A 84 4.90 17.47 2.16
CA PRO A 84 5.22 18.08 0.87
C PRO A 84 6.52 18.87 0.79
N ASP A 85 6.92 19.48 1.89
CA ASP A 85 8.16 20.25 2.04
C ASP A 85 9.39 19.36 2.28
N SER A 86 9.29 18.06 1.98
CA SER A 86 10.33 17.06 2.26
C SER A 86 10.63 16.83 3.75
N THR A 87 9.85 17.42 4.67
CA THR A 87 9.99 17.13 6.09
C THR A 87 9.29 15.83 6.46
N SER A 88 9.55 15.34 7.68
CA SER A 88 8.90 14.15 8.20
C SER A 88 8.50 14.32 9.64
N PHE A 89 7.36 13.76 10.01
CA PHE A 89 6.83 13.77 11.36
C PHE A 89 6.67 12.34 11.87
N ASN A 90 7.19 12.06 13.07
CA ASN A 90 7.05 10.75 13.71
C ASN A 90 5.93 10.80 14.75
N LEU A 91 5.00 9.86 14.66
CA LEU A 91 3.90 9.68 15.59
C LEU A 91 3.97 8.28 16.19
N LYS A 92 4.11 8.19 17.51
CA LYS A 92 3.93 6.94 18.24
C LYS A 92 2.43 6.70 18.45
N LEU A 93 1.92 5.59 17.93
CA LEU A 93 0.50 5.25 18.09
C LEU A 93 0.24 4.60 19.45
N LYS A 94 -0.98 4.79 19.95
CA LYS A 94 -1.43 4.19 21.21
C LYS A 94 -2.17 2.87 20.92
N PRO A 95 -2.01 1.84 21.76
CA PRO A 95 -2.86 0.65 21.68
C PRO A 95 -4.35 1.01 21.64
N HIS A 96 -5.09 0.30 20.81
CA HIS A 96 -6.53 0.42 20.65
C HIS A 96 -7.21 -0.96 20.78
N THR A 97 -8.53 -0.97 20.66
CA THR A 97 -9.33 -2.20 20.67
C THR A 97 -8.87 -3.19 19.59
N ASP A 98 -9.18 -4.47 19.81
CA ASP A 98 -8.94 -5.59 18.88
C ASP A 98 -7.47 -5.78 18.44
N GLY A 99 -6.50 -5.35 19.25
CA GLY A 99 -5.08 -5.47 18.91
C GLY A 99 -4.56 -4.40 17.95
N GLY A 100 -5.40 -3.42 17.59
CA GLY A 100 -5.00 -2.29 16.77
C GLY A 100 -4.21 -1.23 17.52
N PHE A 101 -3.75 -0.23 16.76
CA PHE A 101 -3.15 1.00 17.24
C PHE A 101 -3.83 2.20 16.59
N ILE A 102 -3.99 3.29 17.34
CA ILE A 102 -4.65 4.52 16.90
C ILE A 102 -3.79 5.76 17.18
N GLY A 103 -3.87 6.75 16.30
CA GLY A 103 -3.36 8.10 16.53
C GLY A 103 -4.08 9.13 15.68
N GLU A 104 -3.81 10.40 15.96
CA GLU A 104 -4.30 11.50 15.12
C GLU A 104 -3.58 11.47 13.78
N ASN A 105 -4.36 11.43 12.71
CA ASN A 105 -3.82 11.48 11.35
C ASN A 105 -3.37 12.90 11.04
N LEU A 106 -2.31 13.01 10.24
CA LEU A 106 -1.87 14.28 9.69
C LEU A 106 -2.61 14.53 8.36
N ASN A 107 -3.12 15.73 8.12
CA ASN A 107 -3.70 16.06 6.82
C ASN A 107 -2.59 16.37 5.81
N GLY A 108 -2.76 15.96 4.55
CA GLY A 108 -1.90 16.38 3.44
C GLY A 108 -0.51 15.72 3.35
N PHE A 109 -0.25 14.61 4.06
CA PHE A 109 0.99 13.84 3.85
C PHE A 109 0.97 13.10 2.51
N TYR A 110 2.13 12.99 1.82
CA TYR A 110 2.25 12.23 0.57
C TYR A 110 2.26 10.71 0.78
N GLY A 111 2.84 10.27 1.88
CA GLY A 111 2.94 8.87 2.23
C GLY A 111 3.45 8.70 3.65
N CYS A 112 3.39 7.49 4.17
CA CYS A 112 3.86 7.19 5.51
C CYS A 112 4.59 5.85 5.56
N ILE A 113 5.44 5.68 6.56
CA ILE A 113 6.03 4.39 6.91
C ILE A 113 5.44 3.98 8.24
N VAL A 114 4.74 2.85 8.27
CA VAL A 114 4.25 2.23 9.50
C VAL A 114 5.29 1.22 9.94
N THR A 115 5.71 1.29 11.20
CA THR A 115 6.71 0.41 11.81
C THR A 115 6.14 -0.22 13.07
N PHE A 116 6.19 -1.55 13.14
CA PHE A 116 5.90 -2.33 14.33
C PHE A 116 7.18 -2.88 14.92
N THR A 117 7.32 -2.78 16.23
CA THR A 117 8.31 -3.55 17.00
C THR A 117 7.55 -4.63 17.74
N ALA A 118 7.76 -5.89 17.33
CA ALA A 118 7.05 -7.06 17.85
C ALA A 118 7.97 -8.28 17.81
N PHE A 119 7.89 -9.16 18.82
CA PHE A 119 8.66 -10.41 18.85
C PHE A 119 10.18 -10.23 18.68
N GLY A 120 10.72 -9.13 19.22
CA GLY A 120 12.15 -8.76 19.06
C GLY A 120 12.55 -8.36 17.64
N LYS A 121 11.59 -8.07 16.75
CA LYS A 121 11.80 -7.70 15.35
C LYS A 121 11.13 -6.37 15.02
N THR A 122 11.68 -5.70 14.02
CA THR A 122 11.09 -4.52 13.40
C THR A 122 10.46 -4.89 12.06
N LEU A 123 9.18 -4.58 11.88
CA LEU A 123 8.41 -4.83 10.67
C LEU A 123 7.90 -3.50 10.14
N SER A 124 8.32 -3.10 8.94
CA SER A 124 7.97 -1.79 8.38
C SER A 124 7.39 -1.88 6.98
N ALA A 125 6.36 -1.08 6.70
CA ALA A 125 5.75 -0.96 5.38
C ALA A 125 5.51 0.52 5.02
N LYS A 126 5.86 0.89 3.79
CA LYS A 126 5.59 2.21 3.22
C LYS A 126 4.21 2.23 2.57
N TYR A 127 3.42 3.26 2.79
CA TYR A 127 2.12 3.51 2.17
C TYR A 127 2.12 4.87 1.47
N GLU A 128 1.37 4.97 0.38
CA GLU A 128 1.13 6.21 -0.34
C GLU A 128 -0.24 6.74 0.05
N ASN A 129 -0.38 8.06 0.15
CA ASN A 129 -1.67 8.70 0.40
C ASN A 129 -2.33 9.06 -0.92
N ALA A 130 -3.34 8.28 -1.31
CA ALA A 130 -4.08 8.50 -2.54
C ALA A 130 -4.74 9.89 -2.61
N SER A 131 -5.09 10.48 -1.46
CA SER A 131 -5.77 11.78 -1.39
C SER A 131 -4.92 12.93 -1.93
N VAL A 132 -3.59 12.85 -1.81
CA VAL A 132 -2.69 13.90 -2.35
C VAL A 132 -2.39 13.66 -3.83
N LEU A 133 -2.32 12.39 -4.27
CA LEU A 133 -2.16 12.04 -5.68
C LEU A 133 -3.36 12.45 -6.57
N ALA A 134 -4.53 12.67 -5.97
CA ALA A 134 -5.72 13.16 -6.66
C ALA A 134 -5.72 14.69 -6.85
N VAL A 135 -4.95 15.44 -6.04
CA VAL A 135 -4.88 16.91 -6.11
C VAL A 135 -3.89 17.38 -7.18
N ASP A 136 -2.85 16.60 -7.47
CA ASP A 136 -1.80 16.92 -8.45
C ASP A 136 -2.20 16.64 -9.92
N LYS A 137 -3.47 16.29 -10.18
CA LYS A 137 -4.01 15.99 -11.52
C LYS A 137 -4.95 17.08 -12.06
N LYS A 138 -4.81 18.33 -11.62
CA LYS A 138 -5.66 19.43 -12.07
C LYS A 138 -4.91 20.45 -12.90
#